data_AF-A0A920ULJ6-F1
#
_entry.id   AF-A0A920ULJ6-F1
#
_cell.length_a   1.000
_cell.length_b   1.000
_cell.length_c   1.000
_cell.angle_alpha   90.00
_cell.angle_beta   90.00
_cell.angle_gamma   90.00
#
_symmetry.space_group_name_H-M   'P 1'
#
loop_
_entity.id
_entity.type
_entity.pdbx_description
1 polymer ?
#
loop_
_entity_poly.entity_id
_entity_poly.type
_entity_poly.pdbx_seq_one_letter_code
_entity_poly.pdbx_strand_id
1 'polypeptide(L)'
;MVVSQFDHRLMVTPEKPGVYLMKDESDKVIYVGKASVLRNRLRSYFGSPSGLNSKIRRLVSRIADFEFIVTDTEAEALILENTLIKRYRPHFNARLKDDKTYPFLKIDLSEEIFPEFT
;
A
#
# COMPACT_ATOMS: atom_id res chain seq x y z
N MET A 1 -23.50 7.68 -6.67
CA MET A 1 -22.42 7.34 -5.70
C MET A 1 -22.11 5.87 -5.90
N VAL A 2 -20.98 5.53 -6.50
CA VAL A 2 -20.54 4.12 -6.53
C VAL A 2 -19.97 3.85 -5.15
N VAL A 3 -20.78 3.27 -4.27
CA VAL A 3 -20.30 2.73 -3.00
C VAL A 3 -19.28 1.67 -3.40
N SER A 4 -18.00 1.90 -3.11
CA SER A 4 -16.98 0.96 -3.54
C SER A 4 -17.22 -0.33 -2.74
N GLN A 5 -17.16 -1.49 -3.40
CA GLN A 5 -17.33 -2.80 -2.76
C GLN A 5 -16.40 -3.01 -1.55
N PHE A 6 -15.41 -2.14 -1.38
CA PHE A 6 -14.41 -2.14 -0.33
C PHE A 6 -14.69 -1.19 0.84
N ASP A 7 -15.70 -0.31 0.78
CA ASP A 7 -15.86 0.77 1.77
C ASP A 7 -15.93 0.26 3.23
N HIS A 8 -16.71 -0.80 3.48
CA HIS A 8 -16.80 -1.41 4.81
C HIS A 8 -15.47 -2.05 5.24
N ARG A 9 -14.77 -2.73 4.32
CA ARG A 9 -13.48 -3.37 4.60
C ARG A 9 -12.37 -2.35 4.87
N LEU A 10 -12.40 -1.21 4.18
CA LEU A 10 -11.50 -0.08 4.39
C LEU A 10 -11.71 0.59 5.75
N MET A 11 -12.96 0.64 6.25
CA MET A 11 -13.26 1.19 7.57
C MET A 11 -12.71 0.32 8.71
N VAL A 12 -12.81 -1.00 8.57
CA VAL A 12 -12.31 -1.95 9.59
C VAL A 12 -10.79 -2.18 9.51
N THR A 13 -10.13 -1.73 8.44
CA THR A 13 -8.66 -1.78 8.37
C THR A 13 -8.04 -1.02 9.54
N PRO A 14 -7.06 -1.59 10.25
CA PRO A 14 -6.40 -0.94 11.37
C PRO A 14 -5.49 0.22 10.94
N GLU A 15 -5.31 1.18 11.83
CA GLU A 15 -4.32 2.26 11.71
C GLU A 15 -2.98 1.79 12.30
N LYS A 16 -2.44 0.73 11.71
CA LYS A 16 -1.17 0.12 12.11
C LYS A 16 -0.24 -0.06 10.92
N PRO A 17 1.08 -0.21 11.14
CA PRO A 17 2.00 -0.58 10.10
C PRO A 17 1.74 -2.00 9.61
N GLY A 18 2.14 -2.26 8.39
CA GLY A 18 1.99 -3.59 7.81
C GLY A 18 2.19 -3.63 6.30
N VAL A 19 1.87 -4.79 5.74
CA VAL A 19 2.00 -5.07 4.31
C VAL A 19 0.62 -5.38 3.74
N TYR A 20 0.31 -4.82 2.58
CA TYR A 20 -0.92 -5.11 1.83
C TYR A 20 -0.59 -5.82 0.52
N LEU A 21 -1.52 -6.68 0.10
CA LEU A 21 -1.48 -7.44 -1.14
C LEU A 21 -2.73 -7.08 -1.93
N MET A 22 -2.54 -6.72 -3.19
CA MET A 22 -3.65 -6.51 -4.13
C MET A 22 -3.77 -7.73 -5.04
N LYS A 23 -4.99 -8.20 -5.23
CA LYS A 23 -5.31 -9.38 -6.04
C LYS A 23 -6.24 -9.02 -7.20
N ASP A 24 -6.11 -9.77 -8.29
CA ASP A 24 -7.04 -9.70 -9.42
C ASP A 24 -8.22 -10.67 -9.25
N GLU A 25 -9.13 -10.70 -10.23
CA GLU A 25 -10.33 -11.54 -10.24
C GLU A 25 -10.03 -13.04 -10.19
N SER A 26 -8.79 -13.44 -10.47
CA SER A 26 -8.32 -14.83 -10.39
C SER A 26 -7.63 -15.15 -9.05
N ASP A 27 -7.80 -14.30 -8.04
CA ASP A 27 -7.14 -14.37 -6.72
C ASP A 27 -5.60 -14.30 -6.80
N LYS A 28 -5.05 -13.83 -7.93
CA LYS A 28 -3.61 -13.73 -8.11
C LYS A 28 -3.08 -12.43 -7.51
N VAL A 29 -2.04 -12.51 -6.69
CA VAL A 29 -1.34 -11.33 -6.17
C VAL A 29 -0.68 -10.57 -7.32
N ILE A 30 -1.21 -9.38 -7.61
CA ILE A 30 -0.74 -8.50 -8.69
C ILE A 30 0.16 -7.38 -8.18
N TYR A 31 0.06 -7.00 -6.91
CA TYR A 31 0.90 -5.99 -6.26
C TYR A 31 1.05 -6.25 -4.76
N VAL A 32 2.22 -5.92 -4.21
CA VAL A 32 2.52 -5.97 -2.77
C VAL A 32 3.17 -4.64 -2.38
N GLY A 33 2.79 -4.06 -1.24
CA GLY A 33 3.46 -2.88 -0.71
C GLY A 33 3.33 -2.77 0.80
N LYS A 34 4.24 -2.02 1.43
CA LYS A 34 4.16 -1.67 2.86
C LYS A 34 3.48 -0.33 3.12
N ALA A 35 2.98 -0.16 4.35
CA ALA A 35 2.43 1.10 4.87
C ALA A 35 2.82 1.29 6.34
N SER A 36 3.05 2.54 6.75
CA SER A 36 3.08 2.93 8.17
C SER A 36 1.67 2.92 8.77
N VAL A 37 0.66 3.27 7.95
CA VAL A 37 -0.76 3.23 8.30
C VAL A 37 -1.55 2.55 7.17
N LEU A 38 -1.93 1.28 7.37
CA LEU A 38 -2.64 0.47 6.37
C LEU A 38 -3.94 1.13 5.87
N ARG A 39 -4.77 1.66 6.78
CA ARG A 39 -6.05 2.31 6.43
C ARG A 39 -5.86 3.47 5.45
N ASN A 40 -4.95 4.39 5.76
CA ASN A 40 -4.67 5.56 4.91
C ASN A 40 -4.13 5.13 3.55
N ARG A 41 -3.24 4.13 3.55
CA ARG A 41 -2.64 3.64 2.31
C ARG A 41 -3.67 2.98 1.39
N LEU A 42 -4.52 2.10 1.91
CA LEU A 42 -5.54 1.44 1.12
C LEU A 42 -6.58 2.43 0.58
N ARG A 43 -7.04 3.39 1.40
CA ARG A 43 -7.93 4.47 0.97
C ARG A 43 -7.38 5.29 -0.19
N SER A 44 -6.06 5.49 -0.25
CA SER A 44 -5.43 6.26 -1.35
C SER A 44 -5.63 5.62 -2.73
N TYR A 45 -5.80 4.30 -2.82
CA TYR A 45 -6.03 3.60 -4.08
C TYR A 45 -7.49 3.69 -4.56
N PHE A 46 -8.45 3.69 -3.63
CA PHE A 46 -9.88 3.70 -3.92
C PHE A 46 -10.53 5.09 -3.82
N GLY A 47 -9.72 6.13 -3.61
CA GLY A 47 -10.17 7.53 -3.66
C GLY A 47 -10.46 8.02 -5.09
N SER A 48 -10.61 9.33 -5.24
CA SER A 48 -10.98 9.94 -6.53
C SER A 48 -9.97 9.62 -7.64
N PRO A 49 -10.39 9.04 -8.78
CA PRO A 49 -9.50 8.67 -9.88
C PRO A 49 -8.72 9.84 -10.49
N SER A 50 -9.23 11.06 -10.36
CA SER A 50 -8.65 12.29 -10.91
C SER A 50 -7.24 12.57 -10.38
N GLY A 51 -6.96 12.17 -9.14
CA GLY A 51 -5.66 12.37 -8.47
C GLY A 51 -4.65 11.25 -8.70
N LEU A 52 -5.02 10.16 -9.36
CA LEU A 52 -4.15 8.99 -9.55
C LEU A 52 -3.35 9.08 -10.85
N ASN A 53 -2.08 8.70 -10.81
CA ASN A 53 -1.27 8.54 -12.02
C ASN A 53 -1.85 7.40 -12.90
N SER A 54 -1.66 7.48 -14.23
CA SER A 54 -2.11 6.49 -15.21
C SER A 54 -1.68 5.06 -14.87
N LYS A 55 -0.45 4.87 -14.38
CA LYS A 55 0.05 3.57 -13.92
C LYS A 55 -0.76 3.02 -12.74
N ILE A 56 -1.11 3.87 -11.77
CA ILE A 56 -1.91 3.49 -10.60
C ILE A 56 -3.34 3.21 -11.01
N ARG A 57 -3.95 4.04 -11.88
CA ARG A 57 -5.30 3.76 -12.40
C ARG A 57 -5.38 2.39 -13.06
N ARG A 58 -4.35 2.00 -13.81
CA ARG A 58 -4.27 0.67 -14.44
C ARG A 58 -4.09 -0.46 -13.42
N LEU A 59 -3.40 -0.21 -12.32
CA LEU A 59 -3.34 -1.17 -11.21
C LEU A 59 -4.73 -1.30 -10.58
N VAL A 60 -5.33 -0.18 -10.15
CA VAL A 60 -6.64 -0.14 -9.47
C VAL A 60 -7.74 -0.76 -10.32
N SER A 61 -7.73 -0.55 -11.63
CA SER A 61 -8.70 -1.16 -12.55
C SER A 61 -8.60 -2.69 -12.65
N ARG A 62 -7.54 -3.30 -12.10
CA ARG A 62 -7.36 -4.76 -12.06
C ARG A 62 -7.50 -5.34 -10.65
N ILE A 63 -7.69 -4.50 -9.63
CA ILE A 63 -7.87 -4.96 -8.26
C ILE A 63 -9.30 -5.49 -8.14
N ALA A 64 -9.43 -6.78 -7.87
CA ALA A 64 -10.69 -7.40 -7.49
C ALA A 64 -10.76 -7.66 -5.98
N ASP A 65 -9.61 -7.77 -5.31
CA ASP A 65 -9.55 -7.93 -3.86
C ASP A 65 -8.23 -7.38 -3.27
N PHE A 66 -8.19 -7.19 -1.95
CA PHE A 66 -6.98 -6.89 -1.21
C PHE A 66 -6.91 -7.63 0.14
N GLU A 67 -5.70 -7.96 0.56
CA GLU A 67 -5.39 -8.51 1.88
C GLU A 67 -4.36 -7.63 2.59
N PHE A 68 -4.25 -7.77 3.91
CA PHE A 68 -3.20 -7.10 4.67
C PHE A 68 -2.74 -7.96 5.85
N ILE A 69 -1.48 -7.73 6.23
CA ILE A 69 -0.85 -8.31 7.40
C ILE A 69 -0.33 -7.15 8.24
N VAL A 70 -0.82 -7.05 9.46
CA VAL A 70 -0.37 -6.06 10.45
C VAL A 70 0.98 -6.49 11.00
N THR A 71 1.89 -5.54 11.17
CA THR A 71 3.17 -5.73 11.87
C THR A 71 3.24 -4.79 13.06
N ASP A 72 4.17 -5.04 13.98
CA ASP A 72 4.36 -4.19 15.15
C ASP A 72 5.28 -3.01 14.82
N THR A 73 6.19 -3.19 13.86
CA THR A 73 7.13 -2.14 13.43
C THR A 73 7.16 -1.97 11.90
N GLU A 74 7.66 -0.82 11.44
CA GLU A 74 7.92 -0.59 10.01
C GLU A 74 9.05 -1.46 9.46
N ALA A 75 10.04 -1.80 10.29
CA ALA A 75 11.16 -2.65 9.92
C ALA A 75 10.68 -4.07 9.57
N GLU A 76 9.78 -4.61 10.39
CA GLU A 76 9.11 -5.89 10.09
C GLU A 76 8.29 -5.81 8.80
N ALA A 77 7.53 -4.73 8.60
CA ALA A 77 6.78 -4.53 7.36
C ALA A 77 7.69 -4.53 6.14
N LEU A 78 8.87 -3.91 6.23
CA LEU A 78 9.86 -3.91 5.15
C LEU A 78 10.43 -5.30 4.86
N ILE A 79 10.75 -6.08 5.89
CA ILE A 79 11.26 -7.46 5.73
C ILE A 79 10.17 -8.35 5.13
N LEU A 80 8.95 -8.25 5.65
CA LEU A 80 7.81 -9.02 5.18
C LEU A 80 7.45 -8.67 3.74
N GLU A 81 7.40 -7.38 3.38
CA GLU A 81 7.16 -6.93 2.01
C GLU A 81 8.17 -7.56 1.03
N ASN A 82 9.46 -7.47 1.34
CA ASN A 82 10.51 -8.07 0.51
C ASN A 82 10.33 -9.58 0.36
N THR A 83 9.93 -10.25 1.44
CA THR A 83 9.64 -11.70 1.44
C THR A 83 8.47 -12.04 0.53
N LEU A 84 7.37 -11.28 0.62
CA LEU A 84 6.16 -11.49 -0.19
C LEU A 84 6.37 -11.12 -1.67
N ILE A 85 7.13 -10.05 -1.97
CA ILE A 85 7.51 -9.71 -3.35
C ILE A 85 8.35 -10.84 -3.97
N LYS A 86 9.32 -11.39 -3.23
CA LYS A 86 10.13 -12.53 -3.70
C LYS A 86 9.29 -13.78 -3.91
N ARG A 87 8.33 -14.04 -3.02
CA ARG A 87 7.43 -15.20 -3.08
C ARG A 87 6.48 -15.13 -4.28
N TYR A 88 5.73 -14.02 -4.42
CA TYR A 88 4.66 -13.91 -5.41
C TYR A 88 5.14 -13.37 -6.76
N ARG A 89 6.31 -12.72 -6.81
CA ARG A 89 6.84 -11.98 -7.98
C ARG A 89 5.74 -11.19 -8.73
N PRO A 90 4.98 -10.35 -8.02
CA PRO A 90 3.84 -9.63 -8.58
C PRO A 90 4.26 -8.77 -9.77
N HIS A 91 3.48 -8.87 -10.84
CA HIS A 91 3.81 -8.26 -12.12
C HIS A 91 3.88 -6.73 -12.07
N PHE A 92 3.02 -6.09 -11.26
CA PHE A 92 3.04 -4.64 -11.11
C PHE A 92 4.20 -4.15 -10.23
N ASN A 93 4.73 -4.93 -9.29
CA ASN A 93 5.93 -4.51 -8.56
C ASN A 93 7.15 -4.37 -9.46
N ALA A 94 7.32 -5.23 -10.46
CA ALA A 94 8.40 -5.10 -11.43
C ALA A 94 8.21 -3.86 -12.32
N ARG A 95 6.99 -3.69 -12.88
CA ARG A 95 6.66 -2.56 -13.78
C ARG A 95 6.64 -1.19 -13.10
N LEU A 96 6.36 -1.16 -11.80
CA LEU A 96 6.35 0.06 -11.00
C LEU A 96 7.73 0.38 -10.39
N LYS A 97 8.69 -0.55 -10.45
CA LYS A 97 10.05 -0.36 -9.91
C LYS A 97 10.94 0.53 -10.78
N ASP A 98 10.68 0.60 -12.09
CA ASP A 98 11.50 1.39 -13.03
C ASP A 98 11.41 2.91 -12.79
N ASP A 99 10.30 3.39 -12.24
CA ASP A 99 10.24 4.74 -11.66
C ASP A 99 10.35 4.60 -10.13
N LYS A 100 11.57 4.68 -9.60
CA LYS A 100 11.88 4.68 -8.14
C LYS A 100 11.22 5.81 -7.34
N THR A 101 10.18 6.47 -7.87
CA THR A 101 9.52 7.60 -7.26
C THR A 101 8.00 7.44 -7.38
N TYR A 102 7.41 6.61 -6.53
CA TYR A 102 6.03 6.88 -6.09
C TYR A 102 5.97 6.98 -4.56
N PRO A 103 6.57 8.04 -3.98
CA PRO A 103 6.40 8.42 -2.58
C PRO A 103 5.00 9.02 -2.43
N PHE A 104 3.97 8.18 -2.40
CA PHE A 104 2.78 8.51 -1.61
C PHE A 104 2.94 8.03 -0.16
N LEU A 105 4.18 7.64 0.21
CA LEU A 105 4.70 7.75 1.56
C LEU A 105 4.90 9.26 1.81
N LYS A 106 3.82 10.01 1.97
CA LYS A 106 3.90 11.35 2.54
C LYS A 106 4.24 11.12 4.01
N ILE A 107 5.54 11.12 4.26
CA ILE A 107 6.24 11.64 5.43
C ILE A 107 5.26 12.11 6.50
N ASP A 108 5.27 11.45 7.66
CA ASP A 108 4.84 12.10 8.90
C ASP A 108 5.68 13.38 9.03
N LEU A 109 5.03 14.53 8.84
CA LEU A 109 5.61 15.84 9.13
C LEU A 109 5.63 16.04 10.66
N SER A 110 6.35 15.17 11.36
CA SER A 110 6.82 15.44 12.72
C SER A 110 8.35 15.37 12.68
N GLU A 111 8.95 16.48 12.26
CA GLU A 111 10.30 16.83 12.66
C GLU A 111 10.30 16.93 14.20
N GLU A 112 10.58 15.83 14.89
CA GLU A 112 11.10 15.94 16.26
C GLU A 112 12.60 16.18 16.14
N ILE A 113 12.93 17.46 16.19
CA ILE A 113 14.27 17.99 16.42
C ILE A 113 14.81 17.30 17.68
N PHE A 114 15.86 16.49 17.53
CA PHE A 114 16.67 16.05 18.65
C PHE A 114 17.60 17.21 19.04
N PRO A 115 17.50 17.80 20.25
CA PRO A 115 18.58 18.61 20.76
C PRO A 115 19.71 17.69 21.26
N GLU A 116 20.92 17.92 20.75
CA GLU A 116 22.14 17.29 21.25
C GLU A 116 22.39 17.70 22.70
N PHE A 117 22.84 16.72 23.50
CA PHE A 117 23.28 16.92 24.87
C PHE A 117 24.65 17.64 24.89
N THR A 118 24.76 18.71 25.67
CA THR A 118 26.04 19.20 26.21
C THR A 118 26.21 18.68 27.64
#